data_AF-A0A6P0Z5M7-F1
#
_entry.id   AF-A0A6P0Z5M7-F1
#
_cell.length_a   1.000
_cell.length_b   1.000
_cell.length_c   1.000
_cell.angle_alpha   90.00
_cell.angle_beta   90.00
_cell.angle_gamma   90.00
#
_symmetry.space_group_name_H-M   'P 1'
#
loop_
_entity.id
_entity.type
_entity.pdbx_description
1 polymer ?
#
loop_
_entity_poly.entity_id
_entity_poly.type
_entity_poly.pdbx_seq_one_letter_code
_entity_poly.pdbx_strand_id
1 'polypeptide(L)'
;RPDPILAITWQQTAQSYQGQNQDQTFYCPGNGQVEPIWGSDVYGAESSICTAAVHAGLITVENGGAIAIRSLSRQDRYLSTHQNGITSAARSSSAGSFTFTSLHDPIAGVVTVKGQSVPIQVTSWETTAEGYRNRQGDAIALYCPPNGALAPIWGTTQYRDTSSICTAAVHANRLTPAAGGAIAFEMTPNQSRYTGSTHQGVTSQSFGQSFSLNQQSFVLVPFES
;
A
#
# COMPACT_ATOMS: atom_id res chain seq x y z
N ARG A 1 -14.30 12.94 7.47
CA ARG A 1 -13.07 12.26 7.95
C ARG A 1 -12.96 11.01 7.11
N PRO A 2 -11.87 10.79 6.36
CA PRO A 2 -11.71 9.54 5.61
C PRO A 2 -11.61 8.37 6.58
N ASP A 3 -12.26 7.27 6.24
CA ASP A 3 -12.21 6.05 7.05
C ASP A 3 -10.80 5.45 6.99
N PRO A 4 -10.22 5.04 8.12
CA PRO A 4 -8.85 4.52 8.15
C PRO A 4 -8.77 3.19 7.39
N ILE A 5 -7.70 2.96 6.62
CA ILE A 5 -7.44 1.62 6.10
C ILE A 5 -7.19 0.66 7.26
N LEU A 6 -7.92 -0.44 7.26
CA LEU A 6 -7.72 -1.51 8.22
C LEU A 6 -6.75 -2.55 7.65
N ALA A 7 -5.60 -2.72 8.29
CA ALA A 7 -4.70 -3.82 7.99
C ALA A 7 -5.34 -5.14 8.43
N ILE A 8 -5.39 -6.13 7.53
CA ILE A 8 -6.03 -7.41 7.79
C ILE A 8 -5.09 -8.57 7.49
N THR A 9 -5.41 -9.75 8.00
CA THR A 9 -4.71 -10.99 7.62
C THR A 9 -5.45 -11.67 6.47
N TRP A 10 -4.81 -12.65 5.83
CA TRP A 10 -5.46 -13.43 4.77
C TRP A 10 -6.63 -14.28 5.27
N GLN A 11 -6.69 -14.57 6.57
CA GLN A 11 -7.80 -15.26 7.22
C GLN A 11 -9.00 -14.35 7.49
N GLN A 12 -8.84 -13.03 7.38
CA GLN A 12 -9.92 -12.10 7.63
C GLN A 12 -11.04 -12.26 6.60
N THR A 13 -12.25 -12.48 7.09
CA THR A 13 -13.46 -12.60 6.27
C THR A 13 -14.28 -11.32 6.35
N ALA A 14 -15.17 -11.12 5.37
CA ALA A 14 -16.11 -10.01 5.36
C ALA A 14 -17.24 -10.16 6.39
N GLN A 15 -17.32 -11.30 7.11
CA GLN A 15 -18.38 -11.60 8.07
C GLN A 15 -18.41 -10.61 9.23
N SER A 16 -17.24 -10.21 9.74
CA SER A 16 -17.10 -9.21 10.82
C SER A 16 -17.55 -7.81 10.42
N TYR A 17 -17.82 -7.59 9.14
CA TYR A 17 -18.13 -6.28 8.57
C TYR A 17 -19.50 -6.21 7.89
N GLN A 18 -20.31 -7.26 8.04
CA GLN A 18 -21.66 -7.31 7.51
C GLN A 18 -22.57 -6.27 8.17
N GLY A 19 -23.59 -5.83 7.42
CA GLY A 19 -24.59 -4.86 7.91
C GLY A 19 -24.13 -3.40 7.93
N GLN A 20 -22.92 -3.11 7.43
CA GLN A 20 -22.45 -1.74 7.26
C GLN A 20 -22.88 -1.19 5.88
N ASN A 21 -23.42 0.03 5.86
CA ASN A 21 -23.93 0.70 4.66
C ASN A 21 -22.88 1.62 3.99
N GLN A 22 -21.59 1.40 4.28
CA GLN A 22 -20.48 2.20 3.76
C GLN A 22 -19.38 1.28 3.24
N ASP A 23 -18.62 1.78 2.28
CA ASP A 23 -17.45 1.09 1.76
C ASP A 23 -16.37 1.07 2.83
N GLN A 24 -15.67 -0.04 2.92
CA GLN A 24 -14.58 -0.20 3.86
C GLN A 24 -13.30 -0.48 3.10
N THR A 25 -12.23 0.21 3.51
CA THR A 25 -10.93 0.05 2.89
C THR A 25 -10.04 -0.82 3.77
N PHE A 26 -9.39 -1.80 3.16
CA PHE A 26 -8.51 -2.76 3.81
C PHE A 26 -7.15 -2.77 3.14
N TYR A 27 -6.12 -3.18 3.90
CA TYR A 27 -4.81 -3.49 3.37
C TYR A 27 -4.49 -4.97 3.58
N CYS A 28 -4.29 -5.68 2.46
CA CYS A 28 -3.85 -7.05 2.44
C CYS A 28 -2.31 -7.11 2.38
N PRO A 29 -1.64 -7.78 3.34
CA PRO A 29 -0.19 -7.95 3.29
C PRO A 29 0.22 -8.84 2.13
N GLY A 30 1.40 -8.58 1.56
CA GLY A 30 2.03 -9.45 0.58
C GLY A 30 2.53 -10.76 1.20
N ASN A 31 2.82 -11.73 0.34
CA ASN A 31 3.31 -13.07 0.66
C ASN A 31 2.43 -13.85 1.65
N GLY A 32 1.11 -13.63 1.60
CA GLY A 32 0.17 -14.37 2.44
C GLY A 32 -0.13 -15.78 1.94
N GLN A 33 -0.86 -16.54 2.76
CA GLN A 33 -1.38 -17.84 2.38
C GLN A 33 -2.80 -17.67 1.83
N VAL A 34 -3.06 -18.29 0.69
CA VAL A 34 -4.38 -18.30 0.05
C VAL A 34 -5.36 -19.05 0.94
N GLU A 35 -6.53 -18.46 1.15
CA GLU A 35 -7.59 -18.97 2.03
C GLU A 35 -8.88 -19.21 1.21
N PRO A 36 -9.81 -20.05 1.67
CA PRO A 36 -11.02 -20.36 0.92
C PRO A 36 -11.87 -19.13 0.57
N ILE A 37 -12.44 -19.15 -0.64
CA ILE A 37 -13.41 -18.16 -1.10
C ILE A 37 -14.59 -18.86 -1.80
N TRP A 38 -15.76 -18.23 -1.73
CA TRP A 38 -16.98 -18.71 -2.37
C TRP A 38 -17.60 -17.60 -3.21
N GLY A 39 -17.79 -17.87 -4.50
CA GLY A 39 -18.37 -16.91 -5.45
C GLY A 39 -17.37 -16.29 -6.42
N SER A 40 -17.90 -15.38 -7.23
CA SER A 40 -17.18 -14.60 -8.24
C SER A 40 -17.88 -13.26 -8.37
N ASP A 41 -17.11 -12.17 -8.42
CA ASP A 41 -17.55 -10.75 -8.42
C ASP A 41 -18.31 -10.33 -7.15
N VAL A 42 -19.29 -11.14 -6.74
CA VAL A 42 -19.88 -11.15 -5.41
C VAL A 42 -19.46 -12.41 -4.68
N TYR A 43 -18.85 -12.22 -3.52
CA TYR A 43 -18.31 -13.28 -2.69
C TYR A 43 -19.15 -13.44 -1.43
N GLY A 44 -19.30 -14.67 -0.94
CA GLY A 44 -19.95 -14.92 0.35
C GLY A 44 -19.17 -14.27 1.49
N ALA A 45 -19.86 -13.77 2.52
CA ALA A 45 -19.24 -13.02 3.62
C ALA A 45 -18.17 -13.81 4.39
N GLU A 46 -18.25 -15.14 4.36
CA GLU A 46 -17.26 -16.03 4.98
C GLU A 46 -15.96 -16.18 4.16
N SER A 47 -15.91 -15.65 2.94
CA SER A 47 -14.72 -15.71 2.09
C SER A 47 -13.59 -14.84 2.64
N SER A 48 -12.36 -15.29 2.47
CA SER A 48 -11.17 -14.45 2.66
C SER A 48 -11.23 -13.20 1.76
N ILE A 49 -11.11 -12.02 2.37
CA ILE A 49 -11.14 -10.75 1.64
C ILE A 49 -9.93 -10.66 0.70
N CYS A 50 -8.73 -10.99 1.19
CA CYS A 50 -7.49 -10.89 0.41
C CYS A 50 -7.43 -11.91 -0.73
N THR A 51 -7.86 -13.15 -0.49
CA THR A 51 -7.91 -14.15 -1.56
C THR A 51 -8.94 -13.78 -2.63
N ALA A 52 -10.10 -13.26 -2.22
CA ALA A 52 -11.11 -12.78 -3.17
C ALA A 52 -10.58 -11.61 -4.00
N ALA A 53 -9.72 -10.76 -3.42
CA ALA A 53 -9.10 -9.64 -4.13
C ALA A 53 -8.08 -10.12 -5.18
N VAL A 54 -7.31 -11.17 -4.89
CA VAL A 54 -6.46 -11.83 -5.90
C VAL A 54 -7.33 -12.46 -6.98
N HIS A 55 -8.36 -13.22 -6.61
CA HIS A 55 -9.28 -13.82 -7.57
C HIS A 55 -9.90 -12.78 -8.50
N ALA A 56 -10.27 -11.60 -7.98
CA ALA A 56 -10.78 -10.46 -8.75
C ALA A 56 -9.70 -9.71 -9.58
N GLY A 57 -8.42 -10.05 -9.41
CA GLY A 57 -7.31 -9.43 -10.14
C GLY A 57 -6.93 -8.04 -9.64
N LEU A 58 -7.34 -7.67 -8.43
CA LEU A 58 -7.07 -6.34 -7.84
C LEU A 58 -5.69 -6.26 -7.20
N ILE A 59 -5.20 -7.39 -6.69
CA ILE A 59 -3.89 -7.53 -6.04
C ILE A 59 -3.26 -8.88 -6.42
N THR A 60 -1.99 -9.10 -6.08
CA THR A 60 -1.32 -10.41 -6.17
C THR A 60 -1.00 -10.95 -4.79
N VAL A 61 -0.78 -12.27 -4.67
CA VAL A 61 -0.33 -12.88 -3.40
C VAL A 61 1.01 -12.29 -2.96
N GLU A 62 1.96 -12.15 -3.89
CA GLU A 62 3.31 -11.63 -3.62
C GLU A 62 3.27 -10.21 -3.04
N ASN A 63 2.51 -9.31 -3.68
CA ASN A 63 2.55 -7.89 -3.34
C ASN A 63 1.51 -7.49 -2.29
N GLY A 64 0.37 -8.18 -2.23
CA GLY A 64 -0.79 -7.70 -1.50
C GLY A 64 -1.30 -6.38 -2.08
N GLY A 65 -1.95 -5.56 -1.24
CA GLY A 65 -2.38 -4.21 -1.62
C GLY A 65 -3.63 -3.72 -0.90
N ALA A 66 -3.98 -2.46 -1.17
CA ALA A 66 -5.20 -1.86 -0.64
C ALA A 66 -6.41 -2.19 -1.52
N ILE A 67 -7.54 -2.47 -0.90
CA ILE A 67 -8.82 -2.77 -1.55
C ILE A 67 -9.96 -2.10 -0.81
N ALA A 68 -11.08 -1.88 -1.50
CA ALA A 68 -12.33 -1.50 -0.87
C ALA A 68 -13.39 -2.56 -1.13
N ILE A 69 -14.21 -2.84 -0.11
CA ILE A 69 -15.39 -3.70 -0.26
C ILE A 69 -16.64 -2.96 0.17
N ARG A 70 -17.77 -3.40 -0.37
CA ARG A 70 -19.10 -3.09 0.12
C ARG A 70 -19.79 -4.35 0.60
N SER A 71 -20.32 -4.30 1.82
CA SER A 71 -21.19 -5.36 2.34
C SER A 71 -22.52 -5.37 1.61
N LEU A 72 -22.98 -6.56 1.25
CA LEU A 72 -24.22 -6.80 0.53
C LEU A 72 -25.07 -7.81 1.31
N SER A 73 -26.37 -7.84 1.01
CA SER A 73 -27.23 -8.93 1.48
C SER A 73 -26.74 -10.28 0.94
N ARG A 74 -27.10 -11.37 1.65
CA ARG A 74 -26.81 -12.73 1.20
C ARG A 74 -27.39 -13.00 -0.21
N GLN A 75 -26.72 -13.83 -0.98
CA GLN A 75 -27.25 -14.39 -2.23
C GLN A 75 -27.66 -15.85 -2.03
N ASP A 76 -28.58 -16.31 -2.86
CA ASP A 76 -29.10 -17.69 -2.83
C ASP A 76 -28.18 -18.69 -3.56
N ARG A 77 -27.12 -18.20 -4.22
CA ARG A 77 -26.13 -19.05 -4.89
C ARG A 77 -24.85 -18.28 -5.16
N TYR A 78 -23.72 -18.95 -4.96
CA TYR A 78 -22.38 -18.50 -5.35
C TYR A 78 -21.78 -19.51 -6.33
N LEU A 79 -21.27 -19.00 -7.45
CA LEU A 79 -20.67 -19.83 -8.50
C LEU A 79 -19.19 -20.09 -8.22
N SER A 80 -18.70 -21.25 -8.68
CA SER A 80 -17.27 -21.57 -8.72
C SER A 80 -16.68 -21.09 -10.03
N THR A 81 -15.58 -20.35 -9.97
CA THR A 81 -14.80 -19.93 -11.14
C THR A 81 -13.31 -20.04 -10.85
N HIS A 82 -12.49 -20.11 -11.89
CA HIS A 82 -11.03 -19.97 -11.77
C HIS A 82 -10.59 -18.68 -12.44
N GLN A 83 -10.04 -17.75 -11.66
CA GLN A 83 -9.58 -16.44 -12.12
C GLN A 83 -8.28 -16.07 -11.41
N ASN A 84 -7.35 -15.45 -12.15
CA ASN A 84 -6.09 -14.92 -11.60
C ASN A 84 -5.31 -15.94 -10.75
N GLY A 85 -5.36 -17.22 -11.12
CA GLY A 85 -4.67 -18.33 -10.43
C GLY A 85 -5.36 -18.82 -9.15
N ILE A 86 -6.56 -18.33 -8.84
CA ILE A 86 -7.37 -18.75 -7.69
C ILE A 86 -8.64 -19.43 -8.19
N THR A 87 -9.00 -20.58 -7.59
CA THR A 87 -10.29 -21.24 -7.80
C THR A 87 -11.22 -20.91 -6.63
N SER A 88 -12.37 -20.31 -6.90
CA SER A 88 -13.44 -20.17 -5.91
C SER A 88 -14.30 -21.43 -5.84
N ALA A 89 -14.89 -21.69 -4.68
CA ALA A 89 -15.83 -22.80 -4.50
C ALA A 89 -17.29 -22.32 -4.69
N ALA A 90 -18.14 -23.23 -5.17
CA ALA A 90 -19.58 -22.98 -5.22
C ALA A 90 -20.18 -23.12 -3.81
N ARG A 91 -21.24 -22.36 -3.53
CA ARG A 91 -21.98 -22.46 -2.26
C ARG A 91 -23.45 -22.11 -2.45
N SER A 92 -24.32 -22.77 -1.69
CA SER A 92 -25.77 -22.54 -1.73
C SER A 92 -26.21 -21.31 -0.96
N SER A 93 -25.48 -20.85 0.05
CA SER A 93 -25.76 -19.59 0.76
C SER A 93 -24.58 -19.18 1.65
N SER A 94 -24.61 -17.93 2.11
CA SER A 94 -23.69 -17.40 3.12
C SER A 94 -24.46 -16.46 4.07
N ALA A 95 -23.89 -16.14 5.23
CA ALA A 95 -24.49 -15.22 6.21
C ALA A 95 -24.71 -13.79 5.65
N GLY A 96 -23.98 -13.44 4.59
CA GLY A 96 -24.08 -12.19 3.84
C GLY A 96 -23.21 -12.27 2.59
N SER A 97 -23.01 -11.16 1.90
CA SER A 97 -22.07 -11.11 0.78
C SER A 97 -21.22 -9.85 0.82
N PHE A 98 -20.24 -9.77 -0.05
CA PHE A 98 -19.55 -8.52 -0.36
C PHE A 98 -19.13 -8.49 -1.82
N THR A 99 -18.87 -7.30 -2.31
CA THR A 99 -18.24 -7.07 -3.61
C THR A 99 -17.14 -6.03 -3.46
N PHE A 100 -16.19 -6.03 -4.38
CA PHE A 100 -15.18 -4.99 -4.44
C PHE A 100 -15.79 -3.74 -5.05
N THR A 101 -15.53 -2.60 -4.41
CA THR A 101 -15.82 -1.30 -4.98
C THR A 101 -14.54 -0.66 -5.48
N SER A 102 -14.68 0.40 -6.27
CA SER A 102 -13.54 1.29 -6.47
C SER A 102 -13.11 1.82 -5.11
N LEU A 103 -11.80 1.94 -4.91
CA LEU A 103 -11.27 2.79 -3.85
C LEU A 103 -11.81 4.19 -4.13
N HIS A 104 -12.92 4.55 -3.47
CA HIS A 104 -13.47 5.90 -3.52
C HIS A 104 -12.48 6.77 -2.76
N ASP A 105 -11.56 7.38 -3.52
CA ASP A 105 -10.35 8.06 -3.07
C ASP A 105 -9.34 7.15 -2.35
N PRO A 106 -8.10 6.94 -2.87
CA PRO A 106 -7.08 6.16 -2.16
C PRO A 106 -6.72 6.78 -0.80
N ILE A 107 -7.47 6.42 0.25
CA ILE A 107 -7.29 6.87 1.64
C ILE A 107 -7.71 8.35 1.86
N ALA A 108 -8.53 8.89 0.94
CA ALA A 108 -8.73 10.30 0.54
C ALA A 108 -7.93 10.74 -0.70
N GLY A 109 -7.16 9.82 -1.26
CA GLY A 109 -6.85 9.71 -2.67
C GLY A 109 -5.88 10.68 -3.26
N VAL A 110 -5.77 11.84 -2.63
CA VAL A 110 -4.85 12.89 -2.91
C VAL A 110 -4.36 13.45 -1.58
N VAL A 111 -3.09 13.84 -1.53
CA VAL A 111 -2.57 14.74 -0.49
C VAL A 111 -2.34 16.11 -1.13
N THR A 112 -2.43 17.16 -0.33
CA THR A 112 -2.02 18.49 -0.78
C THR A 112 -0.55 18.69 -0.47
N VAL A 113 0.24 18.93 -1.51
CA VAL A 113 1.66 19.29 -1.40
C VAL A 113 1.87 20.55 -2.21
N LYS A 114 2.35 21.63 -1.57
CA LYS A 114 2.62 22.91 -2.25
C LYS A 114 1.41 23.45 -3.03
N GLY A 115 0.21 23.34 -2.46
CA GLY A 115 -1.06 23.74 -3.09
C GLY A 115 -1.54 22.84 -4.22
N GLN A 116 -0.88 21.71 -4.49
CA GLN A 116 -1.25 20.76 -5.54
C GLN A 116 -1.84 19.48 -4.94
N SER A 117 -2.95 19.01 -5.50
CA SER A 117 -3.51 17.70 -5.18
C SER A 117 -2.72 16.60 -5.87
N VAL A 118 -2.02 15.78 -5.09
CA VAL A 118 -1.14 14.71 -5.56
C VAL A 118 -1.75 13.35 -5.22
N PRO A 119 -2.04 12.50 -6.21
CA PRO A 119 -2.65 11.21 -5.94
C PRO A 119 -1.73 10.27 -5.15
N ILE A 120 -2.29 9.57 -4.17
CA ILE A 120 -1.54 8.61 -3.35
C ILE A 120 -1.50 7.25 -4.06
N GLN A 121 -0.30 6.72 -4.28
CA GLN A 121 -0.10 5.38 -4.85
C GLN A 121 0.36 4.39 -3.77
N VAL A 122 -0.21 3.19 -3.75
CA VAL A 122 0.25 2.14 -2.81
C VAL A 122 1.61 1.63 -3.26
N THR A 123 2.51 1.39 -2.30
CA THR A 123 3.89 0.95 -2.56
C THR A 123 4.27 -0.26 -1.72
N SER A 124 5.39 -0.91 -2.03
CA SER A 124 6.03 -1.89 -1.13
C SER A 124 7.19 -1.24 -0.36
N TRP A 125 7.64 -1.89 0.72
CA TRP A 125 8.80 -1.41 1.50
C TRP A 125 10.13 -1.53 0.77
N GLU A 126 10.19 -2.33 -0.29
CA GLU A 126 11.35 -2.46 -1.18
C GLU A 126 11.39 -1.38 -2.26
N THR A 127 10.31 -0.61 -2.43
CA THR A 127 10.25 0.40 -3.48
C THR A 127 11.26 1.53 -3.22
N THR A 128 12.09 1.79 -4.21
CA THR A 128 13.08 2.86 -4.23
C THR A 128 12.63 4.02 -5.12
N ALA A 129 13.30 5.16 -5.01
CA ALA A 129 12.98 6.33 -5.81
C ALA A 129 13.56 6.26 -7.25
N GLU A 130 14.27 5.18 -7.62
CA GLU A 130 14.84 5.02 -8.97
C GLU A 130 13.79 5.01 -10.08
N GLY A 131 12.63 4.41 -9.81
CA GLY A 131 11.50 4.37 -10.75
C GLY A 131 10.87 5.74 -11.02
N TYR A 132 11.21 6.75 -10.22
CA TYR A 132 10.68 8.11 -10.30
C TYR A 132 11.69 9.11 -10.85
N ARG A 133 12.85 8.64 -11.33
CA ARG A 133 13.86 9.51 -11.96
C ARG A 133 13.25 10.37 -13.07
N ASN A 134 13.82 11.56 -13.25
CA ASN A 134 13.41 12.58 -14.22
C ASN A 134 12.05 13.26 -13.94
N ARG A 135 11.42 13.02 -12.79
CA ARG A 135 10.25 13.77 -12.31
C ARG A 135 10.65 14.94 -11.40
N GLN A 136 11.62 15.75 -11.85
CA GLN A 136 12.13 16.85 -11.03
C GLN A 136 11.04 17.90 -10.76
N GLY A 137 10.87 18.28 -9.49
CA GLY A 137 9.92 19.31 -9.07
C GLY A 137 8.48 18.83 -8.85
N ASP A 138 8.13 17.61 -9.28
CA ASP A 138 6.84 17.00 -8.99
C ASP A 138 6.86 16.36 -7.59
N ALA A 139 5.87 16.69 -6.77
CA ALA A 139 5.58 15.93 -5.56
C ALA A 139 4.94 14.58 -5.93
N ILE A 140 5.42 13.52 -5.28
CA ILE A 140 4.92 12.15 -5.43
C ILE A 140 4.44 11.69 -4.05
N ALA A 141 3.24 11.12 -3.98
CA ALA A 141 2.66 10.63 -2.74
C ALA A 141 2.48 9.12 -2.78
N LEU A 142 2.98 8.44 -1.73
CA LEU A 142 2.89 6.99 -1.61
C LEU A 142 2.23 6.59 -0.29
N TYR A 143 1.56 5.44 -0.26
CA TYR A 143 1.12 4.80 0.97
C TYR A 143 2.03 3.62 1.29
N CYS A 144 2.76 3.74 2.39
CA CYS A 144 3.58 2.68 2.98
C CYS A 144 2.69 1.73 3.78
N PRO A 145 2.67 0.44 3.44
CA PRO A 145 1.93 -0.57 4.17
C PRO A 145 2.31 -0.66 5.66
N PRO A 146 1.36 -1.00 6.55
CA PRO A 146 1.69 -1.37 7.92
C PRO A 146 2.47 -2.70 7.99
N ASN A 147 3.18 -2.89 9.09
CA ASN A 147 4.02 -4.04 9.42
C ASN A 147 5.10 -4.38 8.37
N GLY A 148 5.63 -3.36 7.70
CA GLY A 148 6.69 -3.60 6.71
C GLY A 148 8.06 -3.86 7.30
N ALA A 149 8.85 -4.62 6.55
CA ALA A 149 10.26 -4.83 6.84
C ALA A 149 11.09 -3.62 6.42
N LEU A 150 12.01 -3.20 7.29
CA LEU A 150 12.97 -2.16 6.95
C LEU A 150 13.91 -2.63 5.83
N ALA A 151 14.23 -1.72 4.92
CA ALA A 151 15.15 -1.94 3.81
C ALA A 151 16.28 -0.88 3.80
N PRO A 152 17.42 -1.14 3.15
CA PRO A 152 18.56 -0.23 3.18
C PRO A 152 18.26 1.19 2.71
N ILE A 153 18.87 2.17 3.36
CA ILE A 153 18.81 3.59 3.00
C ILE A 153 20.18 4.24 3.11
N TRP A 154 20.44 5.25 2.27
CA TRP A 154 21.70 6.00 2.25
C TRP A 154 21.43 7.49 2.34
N GLY A 155 22.08 8.15 3.31
CA GLY A 155 21.93 9.57 3.58
C GLY A 155 20.95 9.93 4.70
N THR A 156 20.87 11.22 4.96
CA THR A 156 20.07 11.84 6.02
C THR A 156 19.48 13.12 5.44
N THR A 157 18.20 13.38 5.68
CA THR A 157 17.36 14.46 5.08
C THR A 157 17.21 14.40 3.56
N GLN A 158 18.30 14.18 2.83
CA GLN A 158 18.33 13.85 1.42
C GLN A 158 18.88 12.44 1.25
N TYR A 159 18.08 11.58 0.65
CA TYR A 159 18.39 10.15 0.50
C TYR A 159 18.77 9.86 -0.94
N ARG A 160 19.67 8.90 -1.13
CA ARG A 160 19.99 8.39 -2.47
C ARG A 160 18.74 7.74 -3.06
N ASP A 161 18.53 7.89 -4.36
CA ASP A 161 17.35 7.33 -5.05
C ASP A 161 17.23 5.80 -4.96
N THR A 162 18.33 5.09 -4.68
CA THR A 162 18.33 3.64 -4.39
C THR A 162 17.85 3.28 -2.99
N SER A 163 17.52 4.26 -2.14
CA SER A 163 17.03 4.02 -0.78
C SER A 163 15.56 3.62 -0.78
N SER A 164 15.17 2.73 0.13
CA SER A 164 13.74 2.46 0.41
C SER A 164 13.03 3.73 0.87
N ILE A 165 11.96 4.11 0.17
CA ILE A 165 11.21 5.34 0.47
C ILE A 165 10.50 5.22 1.82
N CYS A 166 9.88 4.07 2.10
CA CYS A 166 9.18 3.82 3.37
C CYS A 166 10.15 3.76 4.56
N THR A 167 11.33 3.16 4.38
CA THR A 167 12.34 3.14 5.44
C THR A 167 12.93 4.54 5.69
N ALA A 168 13.14 5.32 4.64
CA ALA A 168 13.53 6.72 4.78
C ALA A 168 12.47 7.55 5.53
N ALA A 169 11.19 7.24 5.34
CA ALA A 169 10.09 7.87 6.08
C ALA A 169 10.08 7.50 7.57
N VAL A 170 10.37 6.24 7.93
CA VAL A 170 10.58 5.86 9.33
C VAL A 170 11.77 6.62 9.91
N HIS A 171 12.90 6.60 9.21
CA HIS A 171 14.12 7.31 9.62
C HIS A 171 13.86 8.80 9.86
N ALA A 172 13.08 9.44 9.00
CA ALA A 172 12.69 10.84 9.13
C ALA A 172 11.53 11.10 10.12
N ASN A 173 11.12 10.10 10.91
CA ASN A 173 10.02 10.18 11.86
C ASN A 173 8.68 10.63 11.23
N ARG A 174 8.40 10.20 10.00
CA ARG A 174 7.14 10.50 9.29
C ARG A 174 6.08 9.42 9.49
N LEU A 175 6.51 8.19 9.76
CA LEU A 175 5.66 7.05 10.06
C LEU A 175 6.40 6.04 10.93
N THR A 176 5.70 5.00 11.41
CA THR A 176 6.32 3.84 12.05
C THR A 176 6.09 2.58 11.19
N PRO A 177 6.98 1.57 11.24
CA PRO A 177 6.79 0.35 10.47
C PRO A 177 5.48 -0.37 10.78
N ALA A 178 5.10 -0.40 12.07
CA ALA A 178 3.87 -1.04 12.52
C ALA A 178 2.61 -0.37 11.93
N ALA A 179 2.57 0.97 11.90
CA ALA A 179 1.41 1.71 11.42
C ALA A 179 1.38 1.90 9.89
N GLY A 180 2.55 1.98 9.25
CA GLY A 180 2.63 2.47 7.87
C GLY A 180 2.13 3.92 7.77
N GLY A 181 1.66 4.30 6.59
CA GLY A 181 1.04 5.60 6.37
C GLY A 181 1.36 6.23 5.03
N ALA A 182 0.62 7.29 4.70
CA ALA A 182 0.90 8.10 3.53
C ALA A 182 2.15 8.96 3.78
N ILE A 183 2.97 9.12 2.74
CA ILE A 183 4.11 10.04 2.68
C ILE A 183 4.10 10.78 1.35
N ALA A 184 4.82 11.89 1.28
CA ALA A 184 5.18 12.53 0.04
C ALA A 184 6.68 12.77 -0.05
N PHE A 185 7.21 12.75 -1.27
CA PHE A 185 8.60 13.05 -1.57
C PHE A 185 8.74 13.78 -2.90
N GLU A 186 9.91 14.38 -3.10
CA GLU A 186 10.31 15.02 -4.36
C GLU A 186 11.68 14.53 -4.80
N MET A 187 11.86 14.37 -6.11
CA MET A 187 13.16 14.06 -6.70
C MET A 187 14.03 15.31 -6.76
N THR A 188 15.28 15.17 -6.32
CA THR A 188 16.28 16.24 -6.33
C THR A 188 17.55 15.80 -7.07
N PRO A 189 18.41 16.74 -7.50
CA PRO A 189 19.73 16.40 -8.02
C PRO A 189 20.53 15.57 -7.01
N ASN A 190 21.42 14.70 -7.50
CA ASN A 190 22.27 13.91 -6.63
C ASN A 190 23.24 14.76 -5.80
N GLN A 191 23.73 14.15 -4.72
CA GLN A 191 24.87 14.64 -3.95
C GLN A 191 26.12 13.81 -4.25
N SER A 192 27.29 14.43 -4.21
CA SER A 192 28.59 13.73 -4.29
C SER A 192 28.88 12.89 -3.04
N ARG A 193 28.25 13.24 -1.90
CA ARG A 193 28.36 12.55 -0.62
C ARG A 193 27.04 12.57 0.13
N TYR A 194 26.71 11.46 0.75
CA TYR A 194 25.58 11.27 1.66
C TYR A 194 26.13 10.88 3.03
N THR A 195 25.69 11.56 4.07
CA THR A 195 26.06 11.25 5.45
C THR A 195 24.98 10.38 6.09
N GLY A 196 25.36 9.20 6.58
CA GLY A 196 24.50 8.31 7.34
C GLY A 196 24.27 8.80 8.77
N SER A 197 23.14 8.40 9.36
CA SER A 197 22.81 8.67 10.76
C SER A 197 21.85 7.60 11.31
N THR A 198 21.52 7.67 12.60
CA THR A 198 20.52 6.79 13.21
C THR A 198 19.40 7.63 13.79
N HIS A 199 18.18 7.42 13.30
CA HIS A 199 16.97 8.07 13.77
C HIS A 199 15.82 7.07 13.83
N GLN A 200 14.97 7.16 14.87
CA GLN A 200 13.82 6.27 15.08
C GLN A 200 14.17 4.76 15.00
N GLY A 201 15.36 4.38 15.48
CA GLY A 201 15.85 3.00 15.43
C GLY A 201 16.25 2.49 14.03
N VAL A 202 16.19 3.34 13.01
CA VAL A 202 16.68 3.05 11.66
C VAL A 202 18.07 3.68 11.51
N THR A 203 19.04 2.94 10.96
CA THR A 203 20.37 3.45 10.64
C THR A 203 20.52 3.57 9.12
N SER A 204 20.79 4.79 8.65
CA SER A 204 21.18 5.05 7.27
C SER A 204 22.68 4.98 7.07
N GLN A 205 23.11 4.55 5.90
CA GLN A 205 24.52 4.41 5.56
C GLN A 205 25.07 5.69 4.91
N SER A 206 26.34 5.99 5.19
CA SER A 206 27.09 6.99 4.43
C SER A 206 27.48 6.44 3.06
N PHE A 207 27.52 7.30 2.05
CA PHE A 207 27.90 6.92 0.70
C PHE A 207 28.61 8.07 -0.01
N GLY A 208 29.71 7.80 -0.69
CA GLY A 208 30.43 8.78 -1.50
C GLY A 208 30.77 8.18 -2.86
N GLN A 209 30.51 8.92 -3.93
CA GLN A 209 30.90 8.54 -5.29
C GLN A 209 31.37 9.76 -6.09
N SER A 210 32.16 9.51 -7.13
CA SER A 210 32.37 10.48 -8.20
C SER A 210 31.03 10.76 -8.88
N PHE A 211 30.76 12.04 -9.16
CA PHE A 211 29.48 12.51 -9.70
C PHE A 211 29.04 11.66 -10.91
N SER A 212 27.83 11.11 -10.86
CA SER A 212 27.20 10.38 -11.98
C SER A 212 25.96 11.11 -12.43
N LEU A 213 25.88 11.44 -13.73
CA LEU A 213 24.77 12.22 -14.30
C LEU A 213 23.42 11.48 -14.27
N ASN A 214 23.42 10.15 -14.08
CA ASN A 214 22.22 9.32 -14.13
C ASN A 214 21.69 8.93 -12.74
N GLN A 215 22.22 9.51 -11.67
CA GLN A 215 21.74 9.28 -10.30
C GLN A 215 21.03 10.53 -9.79
N GLN A 216 19.99 10.32 -8.98
CA GLN A 216 19.27 11.38 -8.29
C GLN A 216 19.20 11.09 -6.79
N SER A 217 18.62 12.05 -6.08
CA SER A 217 18.22 11.88 -4.69
C SER A 217 16.72 12.10 -4.57
N PHE A 218 16.20 11.87 -3.37
CA PHE A 218 14.90 12.38 -2.98
C PHE A 218 14.91 12.98 -1.57
N VAL A 219 13.94 13.85 -1.33
CA VAL A 219 13.65 14.43 -0.01
C VAL A 219 12.18 14.21 0.33
N LEU A 220 11.89 13.91 1.59
CA LEU A 220 10.51 13.81 2.07
C LEU A 220 9.95 15.21 2.29
N VAL A 221 8.72 15.44 1.83
CA VAL A 221 8.03 16.72 1.94
C VAL A 221 6.79 16.60 2.82
N PRO A 222 6.45 17.64 3.61
CA PRO A 222 5.28 17.61 4.48
C PRO A 222 3.99 17.72 3.65
N PHE A 223 2.90 17.24 4.24
CA PHE A 223 1.55 17.59 3.77
C PHE A 223 1.18 18.99 4.22
N GLU A 224 0.37 19.67 3.42
CA GLU A 224 -0.29 20.90 3.85
C GLU A 224 -1.56 20.58 4.66
N SER A 225 -1.99 21.55 5.47
CA SER A 225 -3.15 21.44 6.37
C SER A 225 -4.42 21.93 5.71
#